data_AF-A0A7S3WU31-F1
#
_entry.id   AF-A0A7S3WU31-F1
#
_cell.length_a   1.000
_cell.length_b   1.000
_cell.length_c   1.000
_cell.angle_alpha   90.00
_cell.angle_beta   90.00
_cell.angle_gamma   90.00
#
_symmetry.space_group_name_H-M   'P 1'
#
loop_
_entity.id
_entity.type
_entity.pdbx_description
1 polymer ?
#
loop_
_entity_poly.entity_id
_entity_poly.type
_entity_poly.pdbx_seq_one_letter_code
_entity_poly.pdbx_strand_id
1 'polypeptide(L)'
;FETIYFAACEASCELAERDGAYETFAGSPASSGKLQFDLWGKTPKSGRWDWDGLKAKVAKLGLRNSLLVAPMPTASTAQILGNNESFEPYTQNLYVRRVLSGEFVSVNRHLLTDLIQRDLWTEDMRVQLIAHNGSVQHLDVPADLKELYKTVWEI
;
A
#
# COMPACT_ATOMS: atom_id res chain seq x y z
N PHE A 1 1.42 7.12 2.20
CA PHE A 1 2.87 7.17 2.50
C PHE A 1 3.26 8.33 3.40
N GLU A 2 2.85 9.58 3.13
CA GLU A 2 3.22 10.74 3.96
C GLU A 2 2.95 10.53 5.47
N THR A 3 1.73 10.13 5.83
CA THR A 3 1.36 9.80 7.22
C THR A 3 2.22 8.70 7.85
N ILE A 4 2.51 7.64 7.10
CA ILE A 4 3.34 6.52 7.59
C ILE A 4 4.74 7.04 7.93
N TYR A 5 5.32 7.87 7.05
CA TYR A 5 6.65 8.43 7.27
C TYR A 5 6.67 9.42 8.44
N PHE A 6 5.67 10.30 8.55
CA PHE A 6 5.55 11.23 9.67
C PHE A 6 5.50 10.48 11.01
N ALA A 7 4.58 9.52 11.13
CA ALA A 7 4.41 8.73 12.34
C ALA A 7 5.66 7.92 12.70
N ALA A 8 6.35 7.35 11.70
CA ALA A 8 7.58 6.61 11.95
C ALA A 8 8.72 7.52 12.45
N CYS A 9 8.87 8.72 11.88
CA CYS A 9 9.84 9.70 12.34
C CYS A 9 9.51 10.22 13.74
N GLU A 10 8.24 10.49 14.03
CA GLU A 10 7.78 10.93 15.35
C GLU A 10 8.06 9.87 16.41
N ALA A 11 7.64 8.62 16.20
CA ALA A 11 7.90 7.53 17.14
C ALA A 11 9.41 7.28 17.33
N SER A 12 10.20 7.39 16.26
CA SER A 12 11.67 7.26 16.36
C SER A 12 12.31 8.42 17.14
N CYS A 13 11.72 9.62 17.10
CA CYS A 13 12.15 10.78 17.87
C CYS A 13 11.79 10.62 19.35
N GLU A 14 10.58 10.14 19.67
CA GLU A 14 10.16 9.79 21.05
C GLU A 14 11.07 8.74 21.68
N LEU A 15 11.46 7.72 20.90
CA LEU A 15 12.44 6.73 21.36
C LEU A 15 13.83 7.33 21.57
N ALA A 16 14.23 8.33 20.76
CA ALA A 16 15.51 9.01 20.93
C ALA A 16 15.53 9.87 22.19
N GLU A 17 14.40 10.48 22.56
CA GLU A 17 14.27 11.21 23.82
C GLU A 17 14.48 10.30 25.05
N ARG A 18 13.96 9.07 24.99
CA ARG A 18 14.10 8.09 26.07
C ARG A 18 15.46 7.40 26.10
N ASP A 19 15.93 6.93 24.94
CA ASP A 19 17.04 5.97 24.84
C ASP A 19 18.30 6.56 24.17
N GLY A 20 18.26 7.84 23.80
CA GLY A 20 19.27 8.51 22.98
C GLY A 20 19.12 8.21 21.48
N ALA A 21 19.66 9.09 20.64
CA ALA A 21 19.72 8.87 19.19
C ALA A 21 20.59 7.65 18.84
N TYR A 22 20.45 7.11 17.62
CA TYR A 22 21.34 6.05 17.15
C TYR A 22 22.80 6.55 17.02
N GLU A 23 23.76 5.63 17.13
CA GLU A 23 25.20 5.91 17.27
C GLU A 23 25.75 6.89 16.22
N THR A 24 25.32 6.75 14.96
CA THR A 24 25.78 7.54 13.82
C THR A 24 24.79 8.63 13.39
N PHE A 25 23.94 9.12 14.31
CA PHE A 25 23.00 10.20 14.01
C PHE A 25 23.72 11.51 13.67
N ALA A 26 24.75 11.86 14.44
CA ALA A 26 25.56 13.05 14.19
C ALA A 26 26.22 12.98 12.80
N GLY A 27 26.01 14.01 11.98
CA GLY A 27 26.51 14.08 10.61
C GLY A 27 25.57 13.47 9.56
N SER A 28 24.47 12.82 9.98
CA SER A 28 23.43 12.37 9.05
C SER A 28 22.63 13.55 8.46
N PRO A 29 21.96 13.38 7.29
CA PRO A 29 21.07 14.40 6.76
C PRO A 29 19.97 14.83 7.74
N ALA A 30 19.41 13.87 8.49
CA ALA A 30 18.38 14.13 9.49
C ALA A 30 18.90 15.02 10.64
N SER A 31 20.16 14.85 11.07
CA SER A 31 20.80 15.75 12.04
C SER A 31 20.98 17.18 11.52
N SER A 32 20.95 17.37 10.19
CA SER A 32 20.95 18.67 9.52
C SER A 32 19.54 19.17 9.15
N GLY A 33 18.49 18.57 9.73
CA GLY A 33 17.09 18.96 9.49
C GLY A 33 16.54 18.53 8.13
N LYS A 34 17.24 17.67 7.38
CA LYS A 34 16.81 17.16 6.07
C LYS A 34 16.16 15.79 6.23
N LEU A 35 14.87 15.71 5.93
CA LEU A 35 14.11 14.46 5.83
C LEU A 35 14.06 14.00 4.36
N GLN A 36 13.52 12.80 4.12
CA GLN A 36 13.61 12.15 2.81
C GLN A 36 13.08 13.00 1.64
N PHE A 37 11.96 13.72 1.83
CA PHE A 37 11.40 14.57 0.78
C PHE A 37 12.28 15.79 0.47
N ASP A 38 13.04 16.31 1.44
CA ASP A 38 13.99 17.40 1.21
C ASP A 38 15.13 16.93 0.29
N LEU A 39 15.58 15.69 0.47
CA LEU A 39 16.61 15.08 -0.37
C LEU A 39 16.14 14.88 -1.82
N TRP A 40 14.82 14.86 -2.05
CA TRP A 40 14.21 14.79 -3.37
C TRP A 40 13.83 16.16 -3.94
N GLY A 41 14.10 17.25 -3.20
CA GLY A 41 13.66 18.59 -3.57
C GLY A 41 12.14 18.73 -3.64
N LYS A 42 11.42 17.99 -2.80
CA LYS A 42 9.95 17.99 -2.75
C LYS A 42 9.45 18.62 -1.46
N THR A 43 8.34 19.35 -1.58
CA THR A 43 7.57 19.84 -0.43
C THR A 43 6.30 18.98 -0.31
N PRO A 44 6.00 18.41 0.87
CA PRO A 44 4.75 17.70 1.08
C PRO A 44 3.55 18.61 0.78
N LYS A 45 2.66 18.17 -0.12
CA LYS A 45 1.53 18.99 -0.61
C LYS A 45 0.23 18.78 0.14
N SER A 46 0.14 17.75 1.00
CA SER A 46 -1.13 17.39 1.61
C SER A 46 -1.58 18.37 2.70
N GLY A 47 -0.65 19.11 3.32
CA GLY A 47 -0.93 20.00 4.44
C GLY A 47 -1.44 19.28 5.70
N ARG A 48 -1.32 17.95 5.77
CA ARG A 48 -1.90 17.13 6.85
C ARG A 48 -1.09 17.11 8.14
N TRP A 49 0.20 17.36 8.06
CA TRP A 49 1.14 17.14 9.17
C TRP A 49 2.08 18.33 9.35
N ASP A 50 2.40 18.64 10.62
CA ASP A 50 3.34 19.69 10.99
C ASP A 50 4.80 19.20 10.87
N TRP A 51 5.32 19.27 9.65
CA TRP A 51 6.69 18.87 9.35
C TRP A 51 7.75 19.76 9.99
N ASP A 52 7.45 21.05 10.18
CA ASP A 52 8.39 22.00 10.77
C ASP A 52 8.53 21.73 12.28
N GLY A 53 7.40 21.49 12.96
CA GLY A 53 7.39 21.03 14.35
C GLY A 53 8.13 19.71 14.53
N LEU A 54 7.91 18.73 13.64
CA LEU A 54 8.63 17.46 13.69
C LEU A 54 10.15 17.64 13.46
N LYS A 55 10.55 18.43 12.46
CA LYS A 55 11.97 18.74 12.20
C LYS A 55 12.63 19.42 13.40
N ALA A 56 11.93 20.32 14.08
CA ALA A 56 12.42 20.95 15.30
C ALA A 56 12.63 19.94 16.44
N LYS A 57 11.70 19.00 16.64
CA LYS A 57 11.86 17.89 17.59
C LYS A 57 13.07 17.02 17.24
N VAL A 58 13.20 16.62 15.98
CA VAL A 58 14.32 15.80 15.48
C VAL A 58 15.66 16.50 15.65
N ALA A 59 15.73 17.81 15.40
CA ALA A 59 16.97 18.57 15.60
C ALA A 59 17.41 18.61 17.08
N LYS A 60 16.44 18.61 18.01
CA LYS A 60 16.70 18.65 19.46
C LYS A 60 16.99 17.28 20.06
N LEU A 61 16.20 16.27 19.70
CA LEU A 61 16.17 14.96 20.37
C LEU A 61 16.88 13.87 19.54
N GLY A 62 17.02 14.08 18.24
CA GLY A 62 17.50 13.09 17.29
C GLY A 62 16.45 12.06 16.89
N LEU A 63 16.93 10.99 16.26
CA LEU A 63 16.14 9.81 15.89
C LEU A 63 16.80 8.55 16.45
N ARG A 64 15.99 7.55 16.82
CA ARG A 64 16.49 6.25 17.30
C ARG A 64 16.84 5.29 16.17
N ASN A 65 16.32 5.53 14.97
CA ASN A 65 16.52 4.67 13.81
C ASN A 65 17.05 5.49 12.64
N SER A 66 18.01 4.93 11.89
CA SER A 66 18.61 5.59 10.73
C SER A 66 17.72 5.58 9.50
N LEU A 67 16.93 4.51 9.32
CA LEU A 67 15.97 4.32 8.23
C LEU A 67 14.68 3.70 8.81
N LEU A 68 13.53 4.01 8.19
CA LEU A 68 12.22 3.76 8.81
C LEU A 68 11.22 3.04 7.90
N VAL A 69 11.14 3.41 6.63
CA VAL A 69 10.07 2.95 5.73
C VAL A 69 10.67 2.29 4.50
N ALA A 70 10.39 1.01 4.32
CA ALA A 70 10.80 0.22 3.15
C ALA A 70 9.68 -0.77 2.79
N PRO A 71 8.75 -0.39 1.90
CA PRO A 71 7.70 -1.30 1.42
C PRO A 71 8.34 -2.51 0.73
N MET A 72 8.10 -3.70 1.28
CA MET A 72 8.65 -4.96 0.79
C MET A 72 7.60 -5.78 0.01
N PRO A 73 8.00 -6.84 -0.71
CA PRO A 73 7.07 -7.87 -1.16
C PRO A 73 6.38 -8.51 0.05
N THR A 74 5.06 -8.65 -0.03
CA THR A 74 4.23 -9.17 1.07
C THR A 74 3.49 -10.45 0.71
N ALA A 75 3.90 -11.16 -0.35
CA ALA A 75 3.27 -12.36 -0.89
C ALA A 75 2.56 -13.24 0.17
N SER A 76 3.31 -13.79 1.13
CA SER A 76 2.75 -14.71 2.14
C SER A 76 1.84 -14.01 3.16
N THR A 77 2.22 -12.83 3.66
CA THR A 77 1.46 -12.14 4.71
C THR A 77 0.20 -11.49 4.17
N ALA A 78 0.23 -10.95 2.95
CA ALA A 78 -0.95 -10.45 2.24
C ALA A 78 -1.92 -11.58 1.95
N GLN A 79 -1.44 -12.76 1.55
CA GLN A 79 -2.29 -13.93 1.35
C GLN A 79 -2.98 -14.39 2.65
N ILE A 80 -2.26 -14.40 3.78
CA ILE A 80 -2.83 -14.72 5.10
C ILE A 80 -3.93 -13.73 5.48
N LEU A 81 -3.71 -12.43 5.25
CA LEU A 81 -4.67 -11.36 5.59
C LEU A 81 -5.76 -11.18 4.53
N GLY A 82 -5.66 -11.82 3.37
CA GLY A 82 -6.61 -11.67 2.26
C GLY A 82 -6.52 -10.32 1.54
N ASN A 83 -5.34 -9.69 1.54
CA ASN A 83 -5.06 -8.41 0.87
C ASN A 83 -4.33 -8.63 -0.47
N ASN A 84 -4.29 -7.59 -1.31
CA ASN A 84 -3.37 -7.56 -2.45
C ASN A 84 -1.93 -7.34 -1.99
N GLU A 85 -0.97 -7.68 -2.84
CA GLU A 85 0.45 -7.56 -2.51
C GLU A 85 0.93 -6.10 -2.52
N SER A 86 1.59 -5.71 -1.43
CA SER A 86 2.32 -4.46 -1.28
C SER A 86 1.56 -3.24 -1.81
N PHE A 87 2.20 -2.44 -2.68
CA PHE A 87 1.60 -1.31 -3.38
C PHE A 87 1.25 -1.65 -4.84
N GLU A 88 1.18 -2.93 -5.18
CA GLU A 88 0.90 -3.38 -6.54
C GLU A 88 -0.59 -3.24 -6.89
N PRO A 89 -0.94 -2.97 -8.16
CA PRO A 89 -2.29 -3.16 -8.65
C PRO A 89 -2.71 -4.64 -8.55
N TYR A 90 -4.01 -4.92 -8.67
CA TYR A 90 -4.46 -6.31 -8.78
C TYR A 90 -3.95 -6.92 -10.10
N THR A 91 -3.17 -7.99 -10.01
CA THR A 91 -2.66 -8.69 -11.20
C THR A 91 -3.80 -9.26 -12.05
N GLN A 92 -4.83 -9.80 -11.38
CA GLN A 92 -6.05 -10.35 -11.97
C GLN A 92 -7.19 -10.20 -10.96
N ASN A 93 -8.43 -10.02 -11.42
CA ASN A 93 -9.60 -10.11 -10.51
C ASN A 93 -10.03 -11.55 -10.22
N LEU A 94 -9.18 -12.52 -10.55
CA LEU A 94 -9.42 -13.94 -10.38
C LEU A 94 -8.11 -14.59 -9.95
N TYR A 95 -8.14 -15.37 -8.87
CA TYR A 95 -6.97 -16.06 -8.36
C TYR A 95 -7.28 -17.54 -8.07
N VAL A 96 -6.34 -18.41 -8.42
CA VAL A 96 -6.45 -19.86 -8.18
C VAL A 96 -5.75 -20.18 -6.86
N ARG A 97 -6.52 -20.64 -5.86
CA ARG A 97 -5.97 -21.18 -4.62
C ARG A 97 -5.80 -22.69 -4.73
N ARG A 98 -4.56 -23.15 -4.64
CA ARG A 98 -4.23 -24.57 -4.56
C ARG A 98 -4.24 -25.03 -3.10
N VAL A 99 -5.05 -26.01 -2.78
CA VAL A 99 -5.10 -26.69 -1.47
C VAL A 99 -4.99 -28.20 -1.67
N LEU A 100 -4.80 -28.95 -0.58
CA LEU A 100 -4.68 -30.42 -0.63
C LEU A 100 -5.89 -31.10 -1.29
N SER A 101 -7.08 -30.49 -1.22
CA SER A 101 -8.32 -31.00 -1.81
C SER A 101 -8.58 -30.58 -3.26
N GLY A 102 -7.68 -29.79 -3.88
CA GLY A 102 -7.80 -29.36 -5.27
C GLY A 102 -7.50 -27.89 -5.52
N GLU A 103 -7.85 -27.41 -6.71
CA GLU A 103 -7.74 -26.00 -7.10
C GLU A 103 -9.09 -25.30 -6.98
N PHE A 104 -9.12 -24.17 -6.28
CA PHE A 104 -10.31 -23.35 -6.11
C PHE A 104 -10.09 -21.99 -6.76
N VAL A 105 -10.92 -21.70 -7.77
CA VAL A 105 -10.96 -20.38 -8.39
C VAL A 105 -11.74 -19.44 -7.47
N SER A 106 -11.12 -18.32 -7.10
CA SER A 106 -11.74 -17.31 -6.25
C SER A 106 -11.62 -15.95 -6.93
N VAL A 107 -12.73 -15.21 -6.95
CA VAL A 107 -12.83 -13.89 -7.56
C VAL A 107 -12.38 -12.84 -6.54
N ASN A 108 -11.84 -11.72 -7.00
CA ASN A 108 -11.58 -10.55 -6.18
C ASN A 108 -12.84 -10.21 -5.37
N ARG A 109 -12.71 -10.29 -4.04
CA ARG A 109 -13.83 -10.11 -3.11
C ARG A 109 -14.53 -8.76 -3.29
N HIS A 110 -13.78 -7.71 -3.63
CA HIS A 110 -14.33 -6.38 -3.87
C HIS A 110 -15.22 -6.37 -5.12
N LEU A 111 -14.69 -6.87 -6.25
CA LEU A 111 -15.46 -7.01 -7.50
C LEU A 111 -16.72 -7.84 -7.29
N LEU A 112 -16.60 -9.00 -6.64
CA LEU A 112 -17.75 -9.87 -6.36
C LEU A 112 -18.82 -9.13 -5.53
N THR A 113 -18.40 -8.38 -4.51
CA THR A 113 -19.32 -7.61 -3.66
C THR A 113 -20.05 -6.54 -4.49
N ASP A 114 -19.34 -5.79 -5.32
CA ASP A 114 -19.93 -4.74 -6.16
C ASP A 114 -20.87 -5.31 -7.23
N LEU A 115 -20.51 -6.45 -7.84
CA LEU A 115 -21.38 -7.13 -8.82
C LEU A 115 -22.66 -7.65 -8.16
N ILE A 116 -22.57 -8.23 -6.95
CA ILE A 116 -23.76 -8.67 -6.21
C ILE A 116 -24.64 -7.49 -5.82
N GLN A 117 -24.06 -6.40 -5.32
CA GLN A 117 -24.82 -5.21 -4.92
C GLN A 117 -25.55 -4.52 -6.07
N ARG A 118 -25.11 -4.75 -7.30
CA ARG A 118 -25.72 -4.20 -8.53
C ARG A 118 -26.55 -5.23 -9.29
N ASP A 119 -26.80 -6.41 -8.72
CA ASP A 119 -27.52 -7.53 -9.35
C ASP A 119 -26.90 -7.99 -10.69
N LEU A 120 -25.58 -7.79 -10.86
CA LEU A 120 -24.81 -8.17 -12.06
C LEU A 120 -24.14 -9.55 -11.93
N TRP A 121 -24.13 -10.13 -10.73
CA TRP A 121 -23.48 -11.41 -10.49
C TRP A 121 -24.37 -12.58 -10.95
N THR A 122 -24.01 -13.17 -12.10
CA THR A 122 -24.68 -14.33 -12.69
C THR A 122 -23.66 -15.45 -12.99
N GLU A 123 -24.15 -16.66 -13.24
CA GLU A 123 -23.25 -17.76 -13.66
C GLU A 123 -22.58 -17.46 -15.00
N ASP A 124 -23.28 -16.79 -15.93
CA ASP A 124 -22.69 -16.34 -17.21
C ASP A 124 -21.57 -15.32 -16.98
N MET A 125 -21.79 -14.32 -16.11
CA MET A 125 -20.77 -13.35 -15.70
C MET A 125 -19.53 -14.05 -15.14
N ARG A 126 -19.72 -15.07 -14.28
CA ARG A 126 -18.63 -15.86 -13.72
C ARG A 126 -17.84 -16.58 -14.82
N VAL A 127 -18.53 -17.22 -15.77
CA VAL A 127 -17.90 -17.93 -16.89
C VAL A 127 -17.11 -16.97 -17.78
N GLN A 128 -17.68 -15.80 -18.11
CA GLN A 128 -16.99 -14.78 -18.90
C GLN A 128 -15.76 -14.23 -18.17
N LEU A 129 -15.86 -13.99 -16.85
CA LEU A 129 -14.73 -13.53 -16.05
C LEU A 129 -13.58 -14.55 -16.04
N ILE A 130 -13.89 -15.84 -15.98
CA ILE A 130 -12.89 -16.92 -16.13
C ILE A 130 -12.29 -16.90 -17.54
N ALA A 131 -13.12 -16.82 -18.59
CA ALA A 131 -12.68 -16.80 -19.98
C ALA A 131 -11.75 -15.61 -20.30
N HIS A 132 -11.97 -14.48 -19.64
CA HIS A 132 -11.14 -13.28 -19.76
C HIS A 132 -10.04 -13.18 -18.70
N ASN A 133 -9.68 -14.28 -18.03
CA ASN A 133 -8.60 -14.35 -17.03
C ASN A 133 -8.71 -13.27 -15.93
N GLY A 134 -9.93 -12.96 -15.50
CA GLY A 134 -10.20 -11.95 -14.47
C GLY A 134 -10.23 -10.49 -14.96
N SER A 135 -10.14 -10.23 -16.28
CA SER A 135 -10.40 -8.91 -16.83
C SER A 135 -11.90 -8.62 -16.90
N VAL A 136 -12.29 -7.40 -16.52
CA VAL A 136 -13.68 -6.92 -16.65
C VAL A 136 -13.92 -6.05 -17.89
N GLN A 137 -12.87 -5.76 -18.67
CA GLN A 137 -12.95 -4.75 -19.75
C GLN A 137 -13.90 -5.16 -20.87
N HIS A 138 -13.98 -6.47 -21.14
CA HIS A 138 -14.82 -7.06 -22.18
C HIS A 138 -16.19 -7.53 -21.68
N LEU A 139 -16.47 -7.39 -20.38
CA LEU A 139 -17.74 -7.80 -19.78
C LEU A 139 -18.81 -6.72 -19.95
N ASP A 140 -20.07 -7.12 -19.93
CA ASP A 140 -21.21 -6.19 -19.88
C ASP A 140 -21.41 -5.66 -18.46
N VAL A 141 -20.46 -4.82 -18.03
CA VAL A 141 -20.48 -4.14 -16.73
C VAL A 141 -20.35 -2.62 -16.91
N PRO A 142 -20.91 -1.82 -15.98
CA PRO A 142 -20.77 -0.37 -16.00
C PRO A 142 -19.32 0.13 -16.12
N ALA A 143 -19.13 1.26 -16.81
CA ALA A 143 -17.81 1.82 -17.09
C ALA A 143 -17.01 2.17 -15.82
N ASP A 144 -17.68 2.55 -14.73
CA ASP A 144 -17.03 2.81 -13.45
C ASP A 144 -16.41 1.53 -12.84
N LEU A 145 -17.07 0.37 -12.98
CA LEU A 145 -16.48 -0.91 -12.58
C LEU A 145 -15.31 -1.30 -13.49
N LYS A 146 -15.40 -1.03 -14.80
CA LYS A 146 -14.29 -1.28 -15.72
C LYS A 146 -13.07 -0.47 -15.36
N GLU A 147 -13.26 0.81 -15.04
CA GLU A 147 -12.17 1.69 -14.61
C GLU A 147 -11.59 1.28 -13.25
N LEU A 148 -12.43 0.92 -12.28
CA LEU A 148 -11.99 0.56 -10.93
C LEU A 148 -11.24 -0.78 -10.89
N TYR A 149 -11.68 -1.76 -11.67
CA TYR A 149 -11.16 -3.14 -11.64
C TYR A 149 -10.22 -3.45 -12.80
N LYS A 150 -9.51 -2.43 -13.32
CA LYS A 150 -8.36 -2.64 -14.22
C LYS A 150 -7.33 -3.52 -13.55
N THR A 151 -6.86 -4.51 -14.30
CA THR A 151 -5.73 -5.32 -13.89
C THR A 151 -4.42 -4.60 -14.17
N VAL A 152 -3.30 -5.08 -13.62
CA VAL A 152 -1.96 -4.52 -13.88
C VAL A 152 -1.62 -4.44 -15.37
N TRP A 153 -2.22 -5.30 -16.20
CA TRP A 153 -2.00 -5.34 -17.66
C TRP A 153 -2.78 -4.27 -18.44
N GLU A 154 -3.67 -3.55 -17.75
CA GLU A 154 -4.65 -2.61 -18.33
C GLU A 154 -4.47 -1.18 -17.78
N ILE A 155 -3.42 -0.95 -16.99
CA ILE A 155 -3.04 0.33 -16.39
C ILE A 155 -1.93 1.00 -17.21
#